data_AF-A0A2V6A0P8-F1
#
_entry.id   AF-A0A2V6A0P8-F1
#
_cell.length_a   1.000
_cell.length_b   1.000
_cell.length_c   1.000
_cell.angle_alpha   90.00
_cell.angle_beta   90.00
_cell.angle_gamma   90.00
#
_symmetry.space_group_name_H-M   'P 1'
#
loop_
_entity.id
_entity.type
_entity.pdbx_description
1 polymer ?
#
loop_
_entity_poly.entity_id
_entity_poly.type
_entity_poly.pdbx_seq_one_letter_code
_entity_poly.pdbx_strand_id
1 'polypeptide(L)'
;MPCPYCGHLLPKDAERCDRCDWVRGATQTAEGKASDAVAVMFSIVPGLGHIYKGHILAGLLWMLGAIPVGIFVFLAAFASAGWGLGLFFFYLAAAMLHAYGIEDRVVPPKEDEGEEY
;
A
#
# COMPACT_ATOMS: atom_id res chain seq x y z
N MET A 1 20.33 4.35 -13.47
CA MET A 1 19.59 3.08 -13.66
C MET A 1 19.36 2.86 -15.15
N PRO A 2 19.44 1.62 -15.68
CA PRO A 2 19.11 1.36 -17.08
C PRO A 2 17.61 1.57 -17.33
N CYS A 3 17.26 2.26 -18.42
CA CYS A 3 15.89 2.41 -18.89
C CYS A 3 15.29 1.02 -19.17
N PRO A 4 14.10 0.67 -18.66
CA PRO A 4 13.52 -0.65 -18.86
C PRO A 4 13.07 -0.89 -20.32
N TYR A 5 12.88 0.18 -21.10
CA TYR A 5 12.43 0.08 -22.49
C TYR A 5 13.59 -0.01 -23.48
N CYS A 6 14.59 0.87 -23.38
CA CYS A 6 15.68 0.98 -24.36
C CYS A 6 17.08 0.65 -23.80
N GLY A 7 17.22 0.39 -22.50
CA GLY A 7 18.49 0.04 -21.85
C GLY A 7 19.47 1.20 -21.62
N HIS A 8 19.12 2.45 -21.99
CA HIS A 8 19.98 3.62 -21.79
C HIS A 8 20.17 3.93 -20.29
N LEU A 9 21.39 4.32 -19.88
CA LEU A 9 21.69 4.64 -18.48
C LEU A 9 21.16 6.04 -18.13
N LEU A 10 20.19 6.09 -17.24
CA LEU A 10 19.57 7.31 -16.74
C LEU A 10 20.15 7.72 -15.38
N PRO A 11 20.21 9.03 -15.07
CA PRO A 11 20.45 9.49 -13.70
C PRO A 11 19.34 9.01 -12.75
N LYS A 12 19.63 8.99 -11.44
CA LYS A 12 18.79 8.32 -10.44
C LYS A 12 17.40 8.94 -10.31
N ASP A 13 17.26 10.22 -10.62
CA ASP A 13 16.08 11.08 -10.53
C ASP A 13 15.36 11.30 -11.87
N ALA A 14 15.84 10.73 -12.99
CA ALA A 14 15.25 10.95 -14.31
C ALA A 14 13.75 10.57 -14.41
N GLU A 15 12.88 11.57 -14.54
CA GLU A 15 11.43 11.38 -14.73
C GLU A 15 11.06 10.88 -16.14
N ARG A 16 11.93 11.11 -17.13
CA ARG A 16 11.74 10.65 -18.51
C ARG A 16 13.03 10.15 -19.10
N CYS A 17 12.93 9.30 -20.10
CA CYS A 17 14.06 8.97 -20.95
C CYS A 17 14.28 10.10 -21.98
N ASP A 18 15.54 10.37 -22.25
CA ASP A 18 16.04 11.29 -23.28
C ASP A 18 16.08 10.63 -24.67
N ARG A 19 16.02 9.30 -24.74
CA ARG A 19 16.14 8.51 -25.97
C ARG A 19 14.88 7.76 -26.41
N CYS A 20 13.86 7.67 -25.57
CA CYS A 20 12.59 7.01 -25.90
C CYS A 20 11.44 7.63 -25.09
N ASP A 21 10.21 7.20 -25.36
CA ASP A 21 9.00 7.73 -24.71
C ASP A 21 8.72 7.12 -23.33
N TRP A 22 9.73 6.55 -22.67
CA TRP A 22 9.59 6.08 -21.30
C TRP A 22 9.47 7.26 -20.33
N VAL A 23 8.45 7.21 -19.47
CA VAL A 23 8.24 8.11 -18.34
C VAL A 23 8.18 7.30 -17.05
N ARG A 24 8.74 7.86 -15.98
CA ARG A 24 8.78 7.23 -14.66
C ARG A 24 7.39 7.36 -14.03
N GLY A 25 6.78 6.22 -13.71
CA GLY A 25 5.57 6.21 -12.89
C GLY A 25 5.88 6.56 -11.44
N ALA A 26 4.99 7.32 -10.77
CA ALA A 26 5.15 7.74 -9.38
C ALA A 26 5.39 6.56 -8.41
N THR A 27 4.84 5.38 -8.68
CA THR A 27 5.00 4.17 -7.86
C THR A 27 6.35 3.46 -8.01
N GLN A 28 7.19 3.90 -8.97
CA GLN A 28 8.54 3.35 -9.18
C GLN A 28 9.62 4.13 -8.41
N THR A 29 9.27 5.24 -7.76
CA THR A 29 10.21 5.99 -6.91
C THR A 29 10.43 5.26 -5.58
N ALA A 30 11.58 5.50 -4.95
CA ALA A 30 11.87 4.97 -3.62
C ALA A 30 10.82 5.45 -2.60
N GLU A 31 10.34 6.68 -2.76
CA GLU A 31 9.30 7.27 -1.92
C GLU A 31 7.94 6.59 -2.07
N GLY A 32 7.51 6.29 -3.30
CA GLY A 32 6.28 5.52 -3.54
C GLY A 32 6.33 4.13 -2.88
N LYS A 33 7.49 3.45 -2.99
CA LYS A 33 7.71 2.16 -2.32
C LYS A 33 7.75 2.26 -0.79
N ALA A 34 8.28 3.35 -0.26
CA ALA A 34 8.27 3.61 1.18
C ALA A 34 6.83 3.88 1.68
N SER A 35 6.05 4.70 0.97
CA SER A 35 4.63 4.96 1.28
C SER A 35 3.81 3.65 1.26
N ASP A 36 4.02 2.79 0.27
CA ASP A 36 3.39 1.46 0.20
C ASP A 36 3.67 0.62 1.46
N ALA A 37 4.93 0.60 1.92
CA ALA A 37 5.32 -0.16 3.11
C ALA A 37 4.68 0.41 4.38
N VAL A 38 4.63 1.75 4.53
CA VAL A 38 3.98 2.41 5.67
C VAL A 38 2.48 2.14 5.68
N ALA A 39 1.82 2.17 4.51
CA ALA A 39 0.40 1.84 4.40
C ALA A 39 0.09 0.39 4.86
N VAL A 40 0.98 -0.56 4.57
CA VAL A 40 0.87 -1.95 5.06
C VAL A 40 1.00 -1.99 6.58
N MET A 41 1.97 -1.26 7.17
CA MET A 41 2.13 -1.20 8.63
C MET A 41 0.90 -0.60 9.31
N PHE A 42 0.32 0.47 8.75
CA PHE A 42 -0.92 1.04 9.27
C PHE A 42 -2.13 0.14 9.09
N SER A 43 -2.10 -0.82 8.16
CA SER A 43 -3.20 -1.77 7.95
C SER A 43 -3.34 -2.84 9.05
N ILE A 44 -2.48 -2.83 10.09
CA ILE A 44 -2.71 -3.60 11.33
C ILE A 44 -4.05 -3.20 11.96
N VAL A 45 -4.40 -1.90 11.90
CA VAL A 45 -5.76 -1.44 12.15
C VAL A 45 -6.49 -1.47 10.82
N PRO A 46 -7.50 -2.34 10.64
CA PRO A 46 -8.18 -2.49 9.35
C PRO A 46 -8.64 -1.15 8.79
N GLY A 47 -8.31 -0.88 7.53
CA GLY A 47 -8.72 0.35 6.82
C GLY A 47 -7.83 1.59 7.07
N LEU A 48 -6.95 1.60 8.06
CA LEU A 48 -6.12 2.78 8.34
C LEU A 48 -5.05 3.02 7.26
N GLY A 49 -4.50 1.95 6.66
CA GLY A 49 -3.58 2.07 5.52
C GLY A 49 -4.21 2.71 4.28
N HIS A 50 -5.50 2.46 4.03
CA HIS A 50 -6.24 3.12 2.95
C HIS A 50 -6.42 4.61 3.22
N ILE A 51 -6.72 4.99 4.46
CA ILE A 51 -6.86 6.41 4.87
C ILE A 51 -5.52 7.12 4.72
N TYR A 52 -4.41 6.47 5.08
CA TYR A 52 -3.07 7.03 4.91
C TYR A 52 -2.77 7.39 3.45
N LYS A 53 -3.09 6.50 2.51
CA LYS A 53 -2.99 6.76 1.05
C LYS A 53 -4.09 7.69 0.50
N GLY A 54 -4.85 8.37 1.36
CA GLY A 54 -5.89 9.32 0.98
C GLY A 54 -7.24 8.72 0.55
N HIS A 55 -7.41 7.40 0.63
CA HIS A 55 -8.64 6.68 0.28
C HIS A 55 -9.58 6.53 1.49
N ILE A 56 -10.17 7.65 1.92
CA ILE A 56 -11.02 7.70 3.13
C ILE A 56 -12.23 6.74 3.03
N LEU A 57 -12.95 6.74 1.91
CA LEU A 57 -14.13 5.88 1.76
C LEU A 57 -13.77 4.39 1.82
N ALA A 58 -12.70 3.99 1.12
CA ALA A 58 -12.22 2.61 1.16
C ALA A 58 -11.78 2.23 2.58
N GLY A 59 -11.03 3.11 3.26
CA GLY A 59 -10.63 2.89 4.64
C GLY A 59 -11.80 2.73 5.61
N LEU A 60 -12.81 3.60 5.51
CA LEU A 60 -14.04 3.48 6.30
C LEU A 60 -14.81 2.18 6.00
N LEU A 61 -14.87 1.75 4.74
CA LEU A 61 -15.50 0.47 4.38
C LEU A 61 -14.76 -0.72 5.01
N TRP A 62 -13.42 -0.73 5.01
CA TRP A 62 -12.63 -1.76 5.69
C TRP A 62 -12.75 -1.68 7.22
N MET A 63 -12.88 -0.49 7.81
CA MET A 63 -13.15 -0.35 9.24
C MET A 63 -14.54 -0.88 9.61
N LEU A 64 -15.58 -0.46 8.87
CA LEU A 64 -16.95 -0.86 9.14
C LEU A 64 -17.16 -2.35 8.87
N GLY A 65 -16.54 -2.89 7.82
CA GLY A 65 -16.53 -4.32 7.50
C GLY A 65 -15.81 -5.17 8.54
N ALA A 66 -14.85 -4.61 9.29
CA ALA A 66 -14.15 -5.34 10.35
C ALA A 66 -15.09 -5.72 11.51
N ILE A 67 -16.19 -4.98 11.73
CA ILE A 67 -17.16 -5.26 12.80
C ILE A 67 -17.89 -6.60 12.55
N PRO A 68 -18.65 -6.78 11.44
CA PRO A 68 -19.31 -8.06 11.17
C PRO A 68 -18.32 -9.20 10.95
N VAL A 69 -17.15 -8.93 10.34
CA VAL A 69 -16.09 -9.94 10.19
C VAL A 69 -15.57 -10.39 11.57
N GLY A 70 -15.33 -9.46 12.49
CA GLY A 70 -14.88 -9.77 13.84
C GLY A 70 -15.90 -10.61 14.62
N ILE A 71 -17.19 -10.26 14.52
CA ILE A 71 -18.28 -11.07 15.10
C ILE A 71 -18.27 -12.48 14.50
N PHE A 72 -18.14 -12.60 13.18
CA PHE A 72 -18.11 -13.90 12.50
C PHE A 72 -16.88 -14.74 12.90
N VAL A 73 -15.69 -14.13 12.93
CA VAL A 73 -14.45 -14.75 13.39
C VAL A 73 -14.61 -15.27 14.82
N PHE A 74 -15.18 -14.45 15.71
CA PHE A 74 -15.41 -14.83 17.10
C PHE A 74 -16.32 -16.07 17.18
N LEU A 75 -17.48 -16.05 16.51
CA LEU A 75 -18.39 -17.19 16.47
C LEU A 75 -17.73 -18.44 15.86
N ALA A 76 -16.99 -18.28 14.76
CA ALA A 76 -16.27 -19.36 14.11
C ALA A 76 -15.21 -19.97 15.03
N ALA A 77 -14.47 -19.14 15.78
CA ALA A 77 -13.49 -19.61 16.75
C ALA A 77 -14.13 -20.50 17.82
N PHE A 78 -15.30 -20.14 18.36
CA PHE A 78 -16.01 -21.01 19.29
C PHE A 78 -16.50 -22.30 18.64
N ALA A 79 -17.06 -22.22 17.44
CA ALA A 79 -17.60 -23.38 16.73
C ALA A 79 -16.52 -24.38 16.28
N SER A 80 -15.28 -23.92 16.07
CA SER A 80 -14.20 -24.72 15.49
C SER A 80 -13.03 -24.98 16.46
N ALA A 81 -13.28 -24.92 17.78
CA ALA A 81 -12.23 -25.08 18.80
C ALA A 81 -10.99 -24.17 18.59
N GLY A 82 -11.22 -22.93 18.17
CA GLY A 82 -10.20 -21.90 17.98
C GLY A 82 -9.68 -21.72 16.56
N TRP A 83 -9.87 -22.69 15.66
CA TRP A 83 -9.39 -22.59 14.27
C TRP A 83 -9.93 -21.37 13.49
N GLY A 84 -11.14 -20.91 13.82
CA GLY A 84 -11.76 -19.74 13.21
C GLY A 84 -10.98 -18.43 13.41
N LEU A 85 -10.07 -18.37 14.40
CA LEU A 85 -9.16 -17.23 14.56
C LEU A 85 -8.26 -17.01 13.34
N GLY A 86 -7.98 -18.06 12.55
CA GLY A 86 -7.23 -17.92 11.30
C GLY A 86 -7.88 -16.94 10.32
N LEU A 87 -9.21 -16.86 10.30
CA LEU A 87 -9.97 -15.94 9.43
C LEU A 87 -9.67 -14.47 9.74
N PHE A 88 -9.30 -14.14 10.97
CA PHE A 88 -8.84 -12.79 11.32
C PHE A 88 -7.56 -12.42 10.60
N PHE A 89 -6.58 -13.32 10.57
CA PHE A 89 -5.31 -13.09 9.89
C PHE A 89 -5.49 -13.03 8.37
N PHE A 90 -6.39 -13.84 7.81
CA PHE A 90 -6.76 -13.72 6.40
C PHE A 90 -7.38 -12.36 6.08
N TYR A 91 -8.25 -11.85 6.95
CA TYR A 91 -8.84 -10.53 6.79
C TYR A 91 -7.79 -9.41 6.86
N LEU A 92 -6.88 -9.46 7.84
CA LEU A 92 -5.77 -8.51 7.94
C LEU A 92 -4.85 -8.57 6.72
N ALA A 93 -4.47 -9.77 6.28
CA ALA A 93 -3.65 -9.95 5.09
C ALA A 93 -4.33 -9.39 3.84
N ALA A 94 -5.65 -9.60 3.69
CA ALA A 94 -6.42 -9.01 2.59
C ALA A 94 -6.42 -7.47 2.65
N ALA A 95 -6.61 -6.89 3.84
CA ALA A 95 -6.56 -5.43 4.03
C ALA A 95 -5.17 -4.87 3.68
N MET A 96 -4.10 -5.53 4.16
CA MET A 96 -2.70 -5.18 3.91
C MET A 96 -2.35 -5.25 2.42
N LEU A 97 -2.68 -6.36 1.75
CA LEU A 97 -2.42 -6.54 0.32
C LEU A 97 -3.19 -5.52 -0.52
N HIS A 98 -4.42 -5.21 -0.13
CA HIS A 98 -5.21 -4.21 -0.81
C HIS A 98 -4.63 -2.80 -0.61
N ALA A 99 -4.25 -2.42 0.61
CA ALA A 99 -3.56 -1.16 0.88
C ALA A 99 -2.20 -1.06 0.17
N TYR A 100 -1.48 -2.17 0.00
CA TYR A 100 -0.25 -2.19 -0.78
C TYR A 100 -0.52 -1.94 -2.28
N GLY A 101 -1.54 -2.58 -2.85
CA GLY A 101 -1.82 -2.53 -4.29
C GLY A 101 -2.48 -1.25 -4.80
N ILE A 102 -3.12 -0.45 -3.93
CA ILE A 102 -3.73 0.82 -4.34
C ILE A 102 -2.68 1.92 -4.47
N GLU A 103 -2.82 2.75 -5.48
CA GLU A 103 -1.97 3.92 -5.68
C GLU A 103 -2.27 5.01 -4.62
N ASP A 104 -1.24 5.74 -4.22
CA ASP A 104 -1.39 6.86 -3.31
C ASP A 104 -2.16 7.99 -3.99
N ARG A 105 -3.22 8.49 -3.34
CA ARG A 105 -3.98 9.66 -3.79
C ARG A 105 -3.39 10.95 -3.24
N VAL A 106 -2.63 10.87 -2.14
CA VAL A 106 -2.00 12.03 -1.54
C VAL A 106 -0.73 12.31 -2.33
N VAL A 107 -0.63 13.54 -2.86
CA VAL A 107 0.60 14.01 -3.51
C VAL A 107 1.70 13.99 -2.44
N PRO A 108 2.88 13.41 -2.69
CA PRO A 108 3.97 13.41 -1.73
C PRO A 108 4.24 14.86 -1.27
N PRO A 109 4.41 15.10 0.04
CA PRO A 109 4.54 16.44 0.57
C PRO A 109 5.90 17.04 0.18
N LYS A 110 5.98 17.57 -1.05
CA LYS A 110 7.14 18.27 -1.63
C LYS A 110 8.35 17.33 -1.78
N GLU A 111 9.04 17.44 -2.92
CA GLU A 111 10.34 16.79 -3.11
C GLU A 111 11.24 17.17 -1.93
N ASP A 112 11.59 16.19 -1.10
CA ASP A 112 12.71 16.34 -0.20
C ASP A 112 13.95 16.35 -1.10
N GLU A 113 14.56 17.53 -1.21
CA GLU A 113 15.83 17.76 -1.91
C GLU A 113 16.85 16.87 -1.23
N GLY A 114 16.99 15.64 -1.74
CA GLY A 114 17.67 14.55 -1.07
C GLY A 114 18.94 15.03 -0.37
N GLU A 115 18.95 14.93 0.96
CA GLU A 115 20.09 15.23 1.80
C GLU A 115 21.32 14.53 1.20
N GLU A 116 22.18 15.31 0.54
CA GLU A 116 23.45 14.83 -0.01
C GLU A 116 24.34 14.40 1.16
N TYR A 117 24.48 13.10 1.36
CA TYR A 117 25.50 12.51 2.22
C TYR A 117 26.54 11.73 1.42
#